data_AF-A0A317LZ81-F1
#
_entry.id   AF-A0A317LZ81-F1
#
_cell.length_a   1.000
_cell.length_b   1.000
_cell.length_c   1.000
_cell.angle_alpha   90.00
_cell.angle_beta   90.00
_cell.angle_gamma   90.00
#
_symmetry.space_group_name_H-M   'P 1'
#
loop_
_entity.id
_entity.type
_entity.pdbx_description
1 polymer ?
#
loop_
_entity_poly.entity_id
_entity_poly.type
_entity_poly.pdbx_seq_one_letter_code
_entity_poly.pdbx_strand_id
1 'polypeptide(L)'
;MSYLTALENAALSHSGVPRPTPRASRPLAAALDTIPEWKAAFAGRDKVVAAFRALPNTNHEAQIADLTRAHSAQIVDAMVHNQPLPAPIGEQVTELRDRAAVAGIEHEALRNAAASLLDHLAHIYRASPDTVAAHLHTRLGQIIDQARDLGITPADIPTGNDALRLGEEQRAALLRLEELTADLAELRRSQAEALSRTELTSAHYFANTDELQPWGEDAPWPGDPGRPTAAHLAWVATTPGARTWVPTSDQYADAHQRLKKAHQRAEYNHLKAARRHKGAPLSAAQEHRLGQLERAVKNTPPEDMSPSENYRPHPEVAAAKRRIDARNRAENHRPIWR
;
A
#
# COMPACT_ATOMS: atom_id res chain seq x y z
N MET A 1 14.59 21.88 -0.47
CA MET A 1 13.29 21.21 -0.22
C MET A 1 12.27 22.28 0.08
N SER A 2 11.09 22.27 -0.55
CA SER A 2 10.06 23.29 -0.26
C SER A 2 9.46 23.04 1.13
N TYR A 3 9.15 24.11 1.88
CA TYR A 3 8.57 24.05 3.22
C TYR A 3 7.22 23.29 3.24
N LEU A 4 6.48 23.32 2.12
CA LEU A 4 5.28 22.51 1.88
C LEU A 4 5.58 21.00 1.83
N THR A 5 6.66 20.60 1.17
CA THR A 5 7.08 19.19 1.15
C THR A 5 7.51 18.72 2.54
N ALA A 6 8.12 19.61 3.33
CA ALA A 6 8.50 19.31 4.71
C ALA A 6 7.27 19.22 5.64
N LEU A 7 6.26 20.07 5.44
CA LEU A 7 4.99 20.03 6.19
C LEU A 7 4.11 18.84 5.81
N GLU A 8 4.01 18.51 4.53
CA GLU A 8 3.43 17.23 4.09
C GLU A 8 4.18 16.07 4.75
N ASN A 9 5.52 16.06 4.72
CA ASN A 9 6.30 15.01 5.37
C ASN A 9 6.09 14.95 6.90
N ALA A 10 5.92 16.08 7.59
CA ALA A 10 5.75 16.15 9.04
C ALA A 10 4.34 15.72 9.50
N ALA A 11 3.29 16.17 8.80
CA ALA A 11 1.91 15.76 9.08
C ALA A 11 1.69 14.26 8.77
N LEU A 12 2.34 13.74 7.73
CA LEU A 12 2.23 12.34 7.30
C LEU A 12 3.06 11.36 8.15
N SER A 13 4.07 11.83 8.89
CA SER A 13 4.90 10.96 9.74
C SER A 13 4.30 10.70 11.13
N HIS A 14 3.35 11.52 11.59
CA HIS A 14 2.74 11.39 12.92
C HIS A 14 1.41 10.60 12.93
N SER A 15 0.71 10.49 11.80
CA SER A 15 -0.64 9.89 11.74
C SER A 15 -0.66 8.38 11.47
N GLY A 16 0.50 7.75 11.23
CA GLY A 16 0.54 6.36 10.74
C GLY A 16 -0.13 6.17 9.37
N VAL A 17 -0.55 7.26 8.72
CA VAL A 17 -1.07 7.27 7.36
C VAL A 17 0.16 7.19 6.44
N PRO A 18 0.35 6.10 5.68
CA PRO A 18 1.43 6.07 4.70
C PRO A 18 1.20 7.24 3.74
N ARG A 19 2.28 7.94 3.37
CA ARG A 19 2.27 9.04 2.41
C ARG A 19 1.16 8.81 1.36
N PRO A 20 0.28 9.79 1.03
CA PRO A 20 -0.31 9.80 -0.29
C PRO A 20 0.90 9.73 -1.23
N THR A 21 1.13 8.54 -1.77
CA THR A 21 2.29 8.25 -2.59
C THR A 21 2.24 9.31 -3.69
N PRO A 22 3.32 10.04 -3.98
CA PRO A 22 3.34 11.03 -5.06
C PRO A 22 3.05 10.45 -6.45
N ARG A 23 2.72 9.16 -6.55
CA ARG A 23 1.81 8.59 -7.54
C ARG A 23 1.19 7.35 -6.89
N ALA A 24 -0.08 7.41 -6.48
CA ALA A 24 -0.89 6.21 -6.63
C ALA A 24 -0.70 5.75 -8.08
N SER A 25 -0.49 4.45 -8.29
CA SER A 25 -0.43 3.90 -9.65
C SER A 25 -1.62 4.39 -10.47
N ARG A 26 -1.46 4.62 -11.78
CA ARG A 26 -2.53 5.25 -12.59
C ARG A 26 -3.88 4.54 -12.44
N PRO A 27 -3.96 3.19 -12.38
CA PRO A 27 -5.22 2.49 -12.16
C PRO A 27 -5.82 2.73 -10.78
N LEU A 28 -5.01 2.82 -9.72
CA LEU A 28 -5.50 3.11 -8.37
C LEU A 28 -6.03 4.55 -8.29
N ALA A 29 -5.32 5.51 -8.88
CA ALA A 29 -5.80 6.90 -8.96
C ALA A 29 -7.15 6.98 -9.70
N ALA A 30 -7.26 6.32 -10.85
CA ALA A 30 -8.51 6.25 -11.62
C ALA A 30 -9.65 5.59 -10.83
N ALA A 31 -9.36 4.54 -10.06
CA ALA A 31 -10.33 3.90 -9.19
C ALA A 31 -10.82 4.85 -8.08
N LEU A 32 -9.91 5.57 -7.43
CA LEU A 32 -10.25 6.54 -6.39
C LEU A 32 -11.05 7.72 -6.92
N ASP A 33 -10.78 8.14 -8.16
CA ASP A 33 -11.57 9.15 -8.86
C ASP A 33 -13.00 8.69 -9.15
N THR A 34 -13.33 7.40 -9.03
CA THR A 34 -14.74 6.97 -9.10
C THR A 34 -15.53 7.26 -7.83
N ILE A 35 -14.86 7.59 -6.72
CA ILE A 35 -15.48 7.90 -5.43
C ILE A 35 -15.75 9.42 -5.36
N PRO A 36 -17.02 9.88 -5.36
CA PRO A 36 -17.32 11.32 -5.36
C PRO A 36 -16.74 12.07 -4.16
N GLU A 37 -16.79 11.45 -2.98
CA GLU A 37 -16.27 12.00 -1.73
C GLU A 37 -14.75 12.16 -1.77
N TRP A 38 -14.04 11.20 -2.36
CA TRP A 38 -12.59 11.29 -2.58
C TRP A 38 -12.24 12.50 -3.45
N LYS A 39 -12.94 12.67 -4.59
CA LYS A 39 -12.75 13.83 -5.48
C LYS A 39 -12.97 15.15 -4.75
N ALA A 40 -14.05 15.25 -3.97
CA ALA A 40 -14.36 16.46 -3.22
C ALA A 40 -13.29 16.78 -2.17
N ALA A 41 -12.87 15.78 -1.39
CA ALA A 41 -11.83 15.93 -0.38
C ALA A 41 -10.46 16.26 -0.99
N PHE A 42 -10.12 15.67 -2.14
CA PHE A 42 -8.88 15.94 -2.86
C PHE A 42 -8.86 17.38 -3.43
N ALA A 43 -9.97 17.84 -4.00
CA ALA A 43 -10.11 19.25 -4.42
C ALA A 43 -10.03 20.22 -3.23
N GLY A 44 -10.55 19.82 -2.06
CA GLY A 44 -10.39 20.55 -0.80
C GLY A 44 -8.92 20.68 -0.38
N ARG A 45 -8.16 19.59 -0.46
CA ARG A 45 -6.70 19.61 -0.23
C ARG A 45 -5.99 20.58 -1.16
N ASP A 46 -6.30 20.54 -2.45
CA ASP A 46 -5.65 21.43 -3.44
C ASP A 46 -5.92 22.91 -3.14
N LYS A 47 -7.13 23.25 -2.67
CA LYS A 47 -7.45 24.61 -2.19
C LYS A 47 -6.62 25.01 -0.98
N VAL A 48 -6.45 24.11 0.00
CA VAL A 48 -5.62 24.39 1.19
C VAL A 48 -4.14 24.56 0.80
N VAL A 49 -3.63 23.72 -0.10
CA VAL A 49 -2.26 23.86 -0.63
C VAL A 49 -2.09 25.18 -1.39
N ALA A 50 -3.06 25.56 -2.21
CA ALA A 50 -3.05 26.84 -2.92
C ALA A 50 -3.08 28.01 -1.95
N ALA A 51 -3.92 27.96 -0.92
CA ALA A 51 -3.97 28.97 0.14
C ALA A 51 -2.63 29.08 0.87
N PHE A 52 -2.00 27.94 1.20
CA PHE A 52 -0.69 27.91 1.85
C PHE A 52 0.41 28.52 0.96
N ARG A 53 0.36 28.30 -0.35
CA ARG A 53 1.30 28.94 -1.31
C ARG A 53 1.05 30.44 -1.48
N ALA A 54 -0.19 30.88 -1.30
CA ALA A 54 -0.58 32.27 -1.40
C ALA A 54 -0.25 33.08 -0.15
N LEU A 55 0.01 32.43 0.99
CA LEU A 55 0.44 33.12 2.20
C LEU A 55 1.73 33.90 1.92
N PRO A 56 1.78 35.20 2.29
CA PRO A 56 2.98 35.99 2.13
C PRO A 56 4.13 35.31 2.88
N ASN A 57 5.27 35.10 2.21
CA ASN A 57 6.50 34.67 2.87
C ASN A 57 7.13 35.87 3.60
N THR A 58 6.37 36.47 4.50
CA THR A 58 6.78 37.61 5.30
C THR A 58 7.52 37.06 6.50
N ASN A 59 8.85 37.16 6.44
CA ASN A 59 9.73 36.89 7.57
C ASN A 59 9.60 38.06 8.57
N HIS A 60 8.44 38.14 9.24
CA HIS A 60 8.14 39.19 10.20
C HIS A 60 9.15 39.23 11.34
N GLU A 61 9.76 38.08 11.71
CA GLU A 61 10.86 38.03 12.67
C GLU A 61 12.11 38.76 12.19
N ALA A 62 12.49 38.58 10.91
CA ALA A 62 13.58 39.36 10.33
C ALA A 62 13.26 40.85 10.26
N GLN A 63 12.02 41.22 9.91
CA GLN A 63 11.59 42.63 9.89
C GLN A 63 11.62 43.27 11.29
N ILE A 64 11.17 42.54 12.33
CA ILE A 64 11.26 42.98 13.72
C ILE A 64 12.72 43.09 14.16
N ALA A 65 13.58 42.14 13.78
CA ALA A 65 15.00 42.17 14.09
C ALA A 65 15.73 43.34 13.40
N ASP A 66 15.39 43.63 12.14
CA ASP A 66 15.95 44.74 11.38
C ASP A 66 15.49 46.09 11.95
N LEU A 67 14.21 46.22 12.31
CA LEU A 67 13.67 47.41 12.98
C LEU A 67 14.36 47.63 14.34
N THR A 68 14.52 46.57 15.13
CA THR A 68 15.22 46.60 16.42
C THR A 68 16.69 46.99 16.25
N ARG A 69 17.36 46.50 15.19
CA ARG A 69 18.74 46.86 14.87
C ARG A 69 18.87 48.33 14.46
N ALA A 70 17.97 48.81 13.60
CA ALA A 70 17.94 50.19 13.12
C ALA A 70 17.70 51.22 14.26
N HIS A 71 16.92 50.84 15.27
CA HIS A 71 16.58 51.69 16.41
C HIS A 71 17.34 51.34 17.70
N SER A 72 18.37 50.49 17.62
CA SER A 72 19.09 49.95 18.77
C SER A 72 19.62 51.02 19.74
N ALA A 73 20.17 52.13 19.24
CA ALA A 73 20.64 53.22 20.08
C ALA A 73 19.51 53.88 20.90
N GLN A 74 18.35 54.11 20.29
CA GLN A 74 17.18 54.72 20.94
C GLN A 74 16.52 53.75 21.94
N ILE A 75 16.54 52.45 21.62
CA ILE A 75 16.05 51.39 22.52
C ILE A 75 16.95 51.27 23.75
N VAL A 76 18.28 51.23 23.55
CA VAL A 76 19.26 51.15 24.64
C VAL A 76 19.19 52.40 25.53
N ASP A 77 19.10 53.60 24.94
CA ASP A 77 18.97 54.86 25.68
C ASP A 77 17.70 54.88 26.56
N ALA A 78 16.55 54.49 26.00
CA ALA A 78 15.30 54.36 26.76
C ALA A 78 15.42 53.33 27.91
N MET A 79 16.09 52.19 27.68
CA MET A 79 16.32 51.18 28.72
C MET A 79 17.27 51.67 29.83
N VAL A 80 18.37 52.32 29.47
CA VAL A 80 19.36 52.85 30.43
C VAL A 80 18.74 53.92 31.32
N HIS A 81 17.85 54.74 30.76
CA HIS A 81 17.19 55.82 31.48
C HIS A 81 15.82 55.45 32.05
N ASN A 82 15.42 54.17 31.95
CA ASN A 82 14.13 53.65 32.39
C ASN A 82 12.92 54.46 31.86
N GLN A 83 13.04 54.91 30.61
CA GLN A 83 12.03 55.69 29.90
C GLN A 83 11.22 54.79 28.96
N PRO A 84 9.95 55.13 28.69
CA PRO A 84 9.17 54.44 27.67
C PRO A 84 9.83 54.60 26.30
N LEU A 85 9.74 53.55 25.47
CA LEU A 85 10.15 53.63 24.07
C LEU A 85 9.42 54.79 23.36
N PRO A 86 10.08 55.49 22.43
CA PRO A 86 9.41 56.48 21.60
C PRO A 86 8.18 55.87 20.93
N ALA A 87 7.02 56.52 21.09
CA ALA A 87 5.74 56.02 20.59
C ALA A 87 5.78 55.52 19.13
N PRO A 88 6.45 56.19 18.17
CA PRO A 88 6.53 55.70 16.79
C PRO A 88 7.21 54.33 16.63
N ILE A 89 8.22 54.04 17.46
CA ILE A 89 8.95 52.77 17.44
C ILE A 89 8.14 51.68 18.15
N GLY A 90 7.52 52.02 19.28
CA GLY A 90 6.64 51.12 20.02
C GLY A 90 5.42 50.68 19.21
N GLU A 91 4.81 51.61 18.47
CA GLU A 91 3.68 51.34 17.57
C GLU A 91 4.08 50.43 16.40
N GLN A 92 5.21 50.71 15.74
CA GLN A 92 5.69 49.88 14.62
C GLN A 92 6.07 48.45 15.04
N VAL A 93 6.70 48.29 16.21
CA VAL A 93 7.02 46.94 16.76
C VAL A 93 5.73 46.19 17.10
N THR A 94 4.75 46.87 17.69
CA THR A 94 3.45 46.28 18.05
C THR A 94 2.71 45.86 16.79
N GLU A 95 2.62 46.73 15.78
CA GLU A 95 1.97 46.43 14.51
C GLU A 95 2.60 45.24 13.80
N LEU A 96 3.94 45.16 13.74
CA LEU A 96 4.63 44.01 13.15
C LEU A 96 4.41 42.72 13.94
N ARG A 97 4.35 42.79 15.27
CA ARG A 97 4.04 41.63 16.13
C ARG A 97 2.61 41.15 15.93
N ASP A 98 1.65 42.07 15.84
CA ASP A 98 0.24 41.72 15.60
C ASP A 98 0.07 41.08 14.23
N ARG A 99 0.71 41.62 13.19
CA ARG A 99 0.74 41.00 11.85
C ARG A 99 1.41 39.62 11.86
N ALA A 100 2.52 39.47 12.59
CA ALA A 100 3.19 38.18 12.76
C ALA A 100 2.30 37.16 13.49
N ALA A 101 1.57 37.60 14.51
CA ALA A 101 0.65 36.74 15.28
C ALA A 101 -0.53 36.28 14.41
N VAL A 102 -1.15 37.18 13.63
CA VAL A 102 -2.21 36.83 12.67
C VAL A 102 -1.68 35.84 11.62
N ALA A 103 -0.53 36.12 11.02
CA ALA A 103 0.09 35.21 10.05
C ALA A 103 0.43 33.83 10.66
N GLY A 104 0.81 33.79 11.94
CA GLY A 104 1.05 32.55 12.68
C GLY A 104 -0.24 31.73 12.89
N ILE A 105 -1.33 32.40 13.27
CA ILE A 105 -2.66 31.78 13.42
C ILE A 105 -3.16 31.24 12.08
N GLU A 106 -3.00 31.99 10.99
CA GLU A 106 -3.39 31.54 9.64
C GLU A 106 -2.60 30.32 9.17
N HIS A 107 -1.27 30.31 9.38
CA HIS A 107 -0.44 29.15 9.07
C HIS A 107 -0.86 27.91 9.87
N GLU A 108 -1.14 28.07 11.16
CA GLU A 108 -1.57 26.98 12.03
C GLU A 108 -2.97 26.47 11.66
N ALA A 109 -3.91 27.36 11.33
CA ALA A 109 -5.24 27.00 10.85
C ALA A 109 -5.17 26.20 9.55
N LEU A 110 -4.35 26.62 8.58
CA LEU A 110 -4.16 25.88 7.33
C LEU A 110 -3.45 24.54 7.55
N ARG A 111 -2.49 24.46 8.48
CA ARG A 111 -1.84 23.21 8.87
C ARG A 111 -2.85 22.22 9.45
N ASN A 112 -3.70 22.67 10.36
CA ASN A 112 -4.75 21.85 10.97
C ASN A 112 -5.81 21.43 9.95
N ALA A 113 -6.20 22.33 9.04
CA ALA A 113 -7.10 21.99 7.94
C ALA A 113 -6.48 20.93 7.00
N ALA A 114 -5.20 21.05 6.67
CA ALA A 114 -4.49 20.06 5.86
C ALA A 114 -4.42 18.69 6.55
N ALA A 115 -4.11 18.66 7.84
CA ALA A 115 -4.08 17.41 8.62
C ALA A 115 -5.47 16.75 8.65
N SER A 116 -6.52 17.52 8.97
CA SER A 116 -7.91 17.02 8.99
C SER A 116 -8.35 16.47 7.62
N LEU A 117 -7.99 17.14 6.52
CA LEU A 117 -8.29 16.65 5.17
C LEU A 117 -7.53 15.37 4.83
N LEU A 118 -6.29 15.22 5.26
CA LEU A 118 -5.52 13.99 5.07
C LEU A 118 -6.14 12.82 5.84
N ASP A 119 -6.54 13.04 7.09
CA ASP A 119 -7.24 12.04 7.89
C ASP A 119 -8.60 11.66 7.26
N HIS A 120 -9.32 12.64 6.74
CA HIS A 120 -10.59 12.41 6.06
C HIS A 120 -10.41 11.60 4.75
N LEU A 121 -9.39 11.92 3.94
CA LEU A 121 -9.03 11.13 2.76
C LEU A 121 -8.67 9.69 3.13
N ALA A 122 -7.88 9.50 4.19
CA ALA A 122 -7.53 8.17 4.68
C ALA A 122 -8.76 7.39 5.15
N HIS A 123 -9.72 8.07 5.78
CA HIS A 123 -11.00 7.48 6.17
C HIS A 123 -11.83 7.03 4.96
N ILE A 124 -12.06 7.91 3.97
CA ILE A 124 -12.81 7.59 2.73
C ILE A 124 -12.19 6.37 2.05
N TYR A 125 -10.87 6.34 1.94
CA TYR A 125 -10.14 5.24 1.34
C TYR A 125 -10.41 3.90 2.03
N ARG A 126 -10.31 3.87 3.37
CA ARG A 126 -10.58 2.65 4.16
C ARG A 126 -12.04 2.24 4.14
N ALA A 127 -12.96 3.20 3.98
CA ALA A 127 -14.40 2.96 3.91
C ALA A 127 -14.87 2.47 2.53
N SER A 128 -14.04 2.60 1.48
CA SER A 128 -14.45 2.32 0.09
C SER A 128 -13.66 1.18 -0.62
N PRO A 129 -13.26 0.08 0.06
CA PRO A 129 -12.45 -0.96 -0.58
C PRO A 129 -13.19 -1.64 -1.74
N ASP A 130 -14.52 -1.79 -1.63
CA ASP A 130 -15.34 -2.48 -2.63
C ASP A 130 -15.43 -1.70 -3.93
N THR A 131 -15.62 -0.38 -3.85
CA THR A 131 -15.66 0.51 -5.03
C THR A 131 -14.32 0.48 -5.76
N VAL A 132 -13.21 0.55 -5.03
CA VAL A 132 -11.85 0.45 -5.60
C VAL A 132 -11.65 -0.92 -6.24
N ALA A 133 -12.00 -2.01 -5.55
CA ALA A 133 -11.86 -3.37 -6.05
C ALA A 133 -12.71 -3.62 -7.30
N ALA A 134 -13.97 -3.17 -7.31
CA ALA A 134 -14.87 -3.31 -8.45
C ALA A 134 -14.35 -2.58 -9.70
N HIS A 135 -13.80 -1.38 -9.53
CA HIS A 135 -13.20 -0.64 -10.64
C HIS A 135 -11.96 -1.36 -11.20
N LEU A 136 -11.05 -1.78 -10.31
CA LEU A 136 -9.84 -2.50 -10.72
C LEU A 136 -10.19 -3.85 -11.38
N HIS A 137 -11.23 -4.54 -10.92
CA HIS A 137 -11.74 -5.77 -11.51
C HIS A 137 -12.34 -5.53 -12.91
N THR A 138 -13.12 -4.47 -13.08
CA THR A 138 -13.66 -4.08 -14.39
C THR A 138 -12.53 -3.80 -15.38
N ARG A 139 -11.49 -3.07 -14.94
CA ARG A 139 -10.33 -2.77 -15.78
C ARG A 139 -9.55 -4.03 -16.17
N LEU A 140 -9.46 -5.01 -15.26
CA LEU A 140 -8.87 -6.30 -15.56
C LEU A 140 -9.64 -7.01 -16.67
N GLY A 141 -10.97 -7.09 -16.55
CA GLY A 141 -11.86 -7.66 -17.57
C GLY A 141 -11.59 -7.07 -18.96
N GLN A 142 -11.50 -5.74 -19.04
CA GLN A 142 -11.18 -5.04 -20.29
C GLN A 142 -9.82 -5.43 -20.89
N ILE A 143 -8.77 -5.58 -20.07
CA ILE A 143 -7.44 -6.00 -20.56
C ILE A 143 -7.52 -7.41 -21.16
N ILE A 144 -8.28 -8.30 -20.54
CA ILE A 144 -8.42 -9.70 -21.00
C ILE A 144 -9.24 -9.77 -22.27
N ASP A 145 -10.34 -9.02 -22.36
CA ASP A 145 -11.16 -8.95 -23.56
C ASP A 145 -10.33 -8.38 -24.72
N GLN A 146 -9.57 -7.31 -24.48
CA GLN A 146 -8.62 -6.76 -25.47
C GLN A 146 -7.56 -7.78 -25.89
N ALA A 147 -7.01 -8.55 -24.95
CA ALA A 147 -6.04 -9.59 -25.27
C ALA A 147 -6.68 -10.75 -26.07
N ARG A 148 -7.94 -11.08 -25.79
CA ARG A 148 -8.72 -12.09 -26.53
C ARG A 148 -8.97 -11.64 -27.96
N ASP A 149 -9.29 -10.37 -28.17
CA ASP A 149 -9.54 -9.78 -29.48
C ASP A 149 -8.30 -9.79 -30.38
N LEU A 150 -7.09 -9.88 -29.81
CA LEU A 150 -5.85 -10.05 -30.59
C LEU A 150 -5.76 -11.44 -31.24
N GLY A 151 -6.53 -12.43 -30.78
CA GLY A 151 -6.50 -13.79 -31.32
C GLY A 151 -5.18 -14.54 -31.11
N ILE A 152 -4.30 -14.02 -30.25
CA ILE A 152 -2.98 -14.61 -29.96
C ILE A 152 -3.13 -15.69 -28.90
N THR A 153 -2.65 -16.89 -29.20
CA THR A 153 -2.54 -17.99 -28.25
C THR A 153 -1.12 -18.04 -27.65
N PRO A 154 -0.91 -18.73 -26.51
CA PRO A 154 0.43 -18.91 -25.96
C PRO A 154 1.43 -19.53 -26.94
N ALA A 155 0.97 -20.37 -27.86
CA ALA A 155 1.80 -21.02 -28.87
C ALA A 155 2.30 -20.06 -29.96
N ASP A 156 1.59 -18.94 -30.18
CA ASP A 156 1.94 -17.93 -31.18
C ASP A 156 3.05 -16.98 -30.69
N ILE A 157 3.42 -17.06 -29.42
CA ILE A 157 4.45 -16.19 -28.84
C ILE A 157 5.82 -16.74 -29.26
N PRO A 158 6.56 -16.02 -30.12
CA PRO A 158 7.76 -16.52 -30.75
C PRO A 158 8.88 -16.77 -29.72
N THR A 159 9.67 -17.80 -29.95
CA THR A 159 10.92 -18.02 -29.22
C THR A 159 12.11 -17.62 -30.09
N GLY A 160 13.05 -16.84 -29.55
CA GLY A 160 14.33 -16.53 -30.22
C GLY A 160 14.20 -16.12 -31.69
N ASN A 161 14.71 -16.95 -32.60
CA ASN A 161 14.81 -16.66 -34.04
C ASN A 161 13.45 -16.60 -34.78
N ASP A 162 12.36 -17.08 -34.18
CA ASP A 162 11.03 -17.10 -34.81
C ASP A 162 10.42 -15.69 -34.93
N ALA A 163 10.80 -14.77 -34.04
CA ALA A 163 10.32 -13.39 -34.04
C ALA A 163 10.67 -12.64 -35.34
N LEU A 164 11.78 -13.03 -36.00
CA LEU A 164 12.24 -12.40 -37.25
C LEU A 164 11.40 -12.79 -38.47
N ARG A 165 10.61 -13.87 -38.38
CA ARG A 165 9.79 -14.41 -39.48
C ARG A 165 8.33 -13.94 -39.46
N LEU A 166 7.93 -13.20 -38.43
CA LEU A 166 6.56 -12.75 -38.27
C LEU A 166 6.16 -11.70 -39.31
N GLY A 167 4.91 -11.76 -39.79
CA GLY A 167 4.31 -10.69 -40.57
C GLY A 167 4.10 -9.41 -39.75
N GLU A 168 3.87 -8.28 -40.41
CA GLU A 168 3.70 -6.98 -39.75
C GLU A 168 2.51 -6.96 -38.77
N GLU A 169 1.38 -7.55 -39.17
CA GLU A 169 0.17 -7.66 -38.34
C GLU A 169 0.42 -8.48 -37.06
N GLN A 170 1.11 -9.63 -37.18
CA GLN A 170 1.47 -10.46 -36.02
C GLN A 170 2.44 -9.73 -35.07
N ARG A 171 3.41 -8.97 -35.62
CA ARG A 171 4.29 -8.14 -34.79
C ARG A 171 3.51 -7.06 -34.05
N ALA A 172 2.59 -6.38 -34.73
CA ALA A 172 1.75 -5.36 -34.11
C ALA A 172 0.87 -5.95 -33.00
N ALA A 173 0.28 -7.11 -33.23
CA ALA A 173 -0.54 -7.81 -32.25
C ALA A 173 0.30 -8.24 -31.02
N LEU A 174 1.52 -8.75 -31.21
CA LEU A 174 2.42 -9.09 -30.11
C LEU A 174 2.89 -7.87 -29.31
N LEU A 175 3.26 -6.77 -29.98
CA LEU A 175 3.58 -5.52 -29.30
C LEU A 175 2.40 -5.03 -28.45
N ARG A 176 1.18 -5.13 -29.00
CA ARG A 176 -0.03 -4.78 -28.26
C ARG A 176 -0.25 -5.70 -27.06
N LEU A 177 0.00 -7.00 -27.19
CA LEU A 177 -0.08 -7.95 -26.08
C LEU A 177 0.96 -7.64 -24.98
N GLU A 178 2.17 -7.22 -25.34
CA GLU A 178 3.19 -6.77 -24.39
C GLU A 178 2.77 -5.51 -23.63
N GLU A 179 2.18 -4.52 -24.32
CA GLU A 179 1.60 -3.34 -23.69
C GLU A 179 0.50 -3.72 -22.69
N LEU A 180 -0.43 -4.59 -23.09
CA LEU A 180 -1.50 -5.09 -22.22
C LEU A 180 -0.95 -5.87 -21.02
N THR A 181 0.16 -6.56 -21.19
CA THR A 181 0.85 -7.27 -20.10
C THR A 181 1.47 -6.28 -19.11
N ALA A 182 2.05 -5.18 -19.58
CA ALA A 182 2.54 -4.11 -18.73
C ALA A 182 1.40 -3.41 -17.97
N ASP A 183 0.27 -3.15 -18.63
CA ASP A 183 -0.95 -2.62 -18.01
C ASP A 183 -1.48 -3.58 -16.92
N LEU A 184 -1.49 -4.88 -17.20
CA LEU A 184 -1.87 -5.91 -16.22
C LEU A 184 -0.93 -5.89 -15.00
N ALA A 185 0.38 -5.77 -15.22
CA ALA A 185 1.36 -5.68 -14.14
C ALA A 185 1.17 -4.41 -13.29
N GLU A 186 0.86 -3.27 -13.91
CA GLU A 186 0.51 -2.04 -13.17
C GLU A 186 -0.77 -2.23 -12.36
N LEU A 187 -1.82 -2.79 -12.98
CA LEU A 187 -3.10 -3.05 -12.31
C LEU A 187 -2.95 -3.99 -11.10
N ARG A 188 -2.12 -5.03 -11.22
CA ARG A 188 -1.80 -5.92 -10.08
C ARG A 188 -1.08 -5.19 -8.95
N ARG A 189 -0.14 -4.29 -9.28
CA ARG A 189 0.50 -3.43 -8.26
C ARG A 189 -0.52 -2.51 -7.59
N SER A 190 -1.45 -1.92 -8.35
CA SER A 190 -2.55 -1.11 -7.82
C SER A 190 -3.43 -1.90 -6.86
N GLN A 191 -3.75 -3.16 -7.17
CA GLN A 191 -4.53 -4.04 -6.31
C GLN A 191 -3.77 -4.42 -5.04
N ALA A 192 -2.48 -4.75 -5.15
CA ALA A 192 -1.63 -5.00 -3.99
C ALA A 192 -1.55 -3.77 -3.07
N GLU A 193 -1.38 -2.59 -3.65
CA GLU A 193 -1.41 -1.32 -2.94
C GLU A 193 -2.76 -1.08 -2.26
N ALA A 194 -3.87 -1.37 -2.97
CA ALA A 194 -5.23 -1.27 -2.44
C ALA A 194 -5.43 -2.13 -1.20
N LEU A 195 -5.05 -3.40 -1.30
CA LEU A 195 -5.23 -4.40 -0.25
C LEU A 195 -4.29 -4.18 0.93
N SER A 196 -3.03 -3.79 0.70
CA SER A 196 -2.04 -3.52 1.77
C SER A 196 -2.45 -2.47 2.78
N ARG A 197 -3.40 -1.61 2.41
CA ARG A 197 -3.89 -0.50 3.20
C ARG A 197 -5.20 -0.80 3.94
N THR A 198 -5.82 -1.93 3.64
CA THR A 198 -6.86 -2.52 4.50
C THR A 198 -6.15 -3.31 5.61
N GLU A 199 -6.71 -3.42 6.83
CA GLU A 199 -6.14 -4.23 7.93
C GLU A 199 -5.93 -5.72 7.57
N LEU A 200 -6.40 -6.08 6.39
CA LEU A 200 -6.28 -7.36 5.75
C LEU A 200 -4.89 -7.47 5.10
N THR A 201 -3.92 -7.80 5.95
CA THR A 201 -2.48 -7.75 5.63
C THR A 201 -2.08 -8.57 4.40
N SER A 202 -1.38 -7.90 3.48
CA SER A 202 -0.89 -8.42 2.19
C SER A 202 0.15 -9.55 2.31
N ALA A 203 0.95 -9.57 3.37
CA ALA A 203 2.14 -10.42 3.43
C ALA A 203 1.84 -11.93 3.53
N HIS A 204 0.72 -12.33 4.14
CA HIS A 204 0.31 -13.74 4.22
C HIS A 204 -0.51 -14.18 3.00
N TYR A 205 -1.23 -13.25 2.36
CA TYR A 205 -2.07 -13.57 1.21
C TYR A 205 -1.25 -13.84 -0.06
N PHE A 206 -0.24 -13.02 -0.35
CA PHE A 206 0.71 -13.28 -1.45
C PHE A 206 1.60 -14.49 -1.19
N ALA A 207 1.79 -14.89 0.08
CA ALA A 207 2.56 -16.09 0.43
C ALA A 207 1.75 -17.40 0.29
N ASN A 208 0.41 -17.33 0.39
CA ASN A 208 -0.48 -18.49 0.32
C ASN A 208 -1.31 -18.55 -0.97
N THR A 209 -0.95 -17.80 -2.01
CA THR A 209 -1.50 -17.97 -3.36
C THR A 209 -1.31 -19.38 -3.91
N ASP A 210 -0.28 -20.08 -3.42
CA ASP A 210 -0.03 -21.49 -3.73
C ASP A 210 -1.08 -22.44 -3.11
N GLU A 211 -1.79 -22.03 -2.05
CA GLU A 211 -2.81 -22.85 -1.36
C GLU A 211 -4.22 -22.70 -1.95
N LEU A 212 -4.44 -21.73 -2.84
CA LEU A 212 -5.74 -21.42 -3.46
C LEU A 212 -5.87 -21.98 -4.90
N GLN A 213 -5.12 -23.02 -5.27
CA GLN A 213 -5.12 -23.54 -6.63
C GLN A 213 -6.31 -24.46 -6.98
N PRO A 214 -7.09 -24.11 -8.02
CA PRO A 214 -7.66 -25.09 -8.94
C PRO A 214 -7.19 -24.79 -10.37
N TRP A 215 -5.88 -24.76 -10.61
CA TRP A 215 -5.33 -24.50 -11.94
C TRP A 215 -4.87 -25.84 -12.52
N GLY A 216 -5.34 -26.17 -13.72
CA GLY A 216 -4.91 -27.38 -14.44
C GLY A 216 -3.40 -27.37 -14.67
N GLU A 217 -2.84 -28.56 -14.91
CA GLU A 217 -1.40 -28.85 -14.99
C GLU A 217 -0.65 -28.07 -16.09
N ASP A 218 -1.35 -27.35 -16.98
CA ASP A 218 -0.82 -26.75 -18.22
C ASP A 218 -0.73 -25.21 -18.24
N ALA A 219 -0.96 -24.51 -17.12
CA ALA A 219 -0.87 -23.04 -17.10
C ALA A 219 0.61 -22.57 -17.19
N PRO A 220 0.97 -21.66 -18.13
CA PRO A 220 2.31 -21.08 -18.16
C PRO A 220 2.51 -20.21 -16.92
N TRP A 221 3.17 -20.77 -15.91
CA TRP A 221 3.35 -20.10 -14.63
C TRP A 221 4.08 -18.77 -14.84
N PRO A 222 3.54 -17.63 -14.35
CA PRO A 222 4.37 -16.46 -14.20
C PRO A 222 5.38 -16.82 -13.10
N GLY A 223 6.64 -17.04 -13.47
CA GLY A 223 7.72 -17.39 -12.52
C GLY A 223 7.79 -16.47 -11.28
N ASP A 224 7.19 -15.29 -11.38
CA ASP A 224 6.88 -14.36 -10.29
C ASP A 224 5.41 -13.88 -10.43
N PRO A 225 4.51 -14.12 -9.46
CA PRO A 225 3.11 -13.65 -9.51
C PRO A 225 2.98 -12.12 -9.62
N GLY A 226 4.03 -11.37 -9.26
CA GLY A 226 4.14 -9.92 -9.46
C GLY A 226 4.56 -9.49 -10.88
N ARG A 227 4.90 -10.44 -11.76
CA ARG A 227 5.38 -10.19 -13.13
C ARG A 227 4.64 -11.09 -14.13
N PRO A 228 3.40 -10.72 -14.53
CA PRO A 228 2.71 -11.44 -15.61
C PRO A 228 3.54 -11.36 -16.90
N THR A 229 3.49 -12.43 -17.70
CA THR A 229 4.11 -12.50 -19.02
C THR A 229 3.04 -12.42 -20.12
N ALA A 230 3.44 -12.10 -21.34
CA ALA A 230 2.54 -12.12 -22.50
C ALA A 230 1.90 -13.51 -22.69
N ALA A 231 2.68 -14.59 -22.44
CA ALA A 231 2.18 -15.97 -22.48
C ALA A 231 1.11 -16.24 -21.42
N HIS A 232 1.29 -15.71 -20.21
CA HIS A 232 0.27 -15.79 -19.16
C HIS A 232 -1.01 -15.08 -19.58
N LEU A 233 -0.92 -13.85 -20.10
CA LEU A 233 -2.09 -13.09 -20.52
C LEU A 233 -2.81 -13.75 -21.70
N ALA A 234 -2.07 -14.22 -22.72
CA ALA A 234 -2.65 -14.96 -23.84
C ALA A 234 -3.36 -16.24 -23.37
N TRP A 235 -2.79 -16.98 -22.42
CA TRP A 235 -3.41 -18.18 -21.86
C TRP A 235 -4.72 -17.85 -21.14
N VAL A 236 -4.73 -16.81 -20.30
CA VAL A 236 -5.94 -16.36 -19.59
C VAL A 236 -7.02 -15.91 -20.58
N ALA A 237 -6.64 -15.22 -21.64
CA ALA A 237 -7.58 -14.72 -22.64
C ALA A 237 -8.26 -15.84 -23.45
N THR A 238 -7.53 -16.94 -23.68
CA THR A 238 -7.93 -18.03 -24.59
C THR A 238 -8.44 -19.28 -23.87
N THR A 239 -8.20 -19.44 -22.56
CA THR A 239 -8.61 -20.62 -21.80
C THR A 239 -9.98 -20.43 -21.12
N PRO A 240 -11.01 -21.22 -21.48
CA PRO A 240 -12.32 -21.14 -20.83
C PRO A 240 -12.24 -21.43 -19.32
N GLY A 241 -12.85 -20.57 -18.51
CA GLY A 241 -12.84 -20.73 -17.06
C GLY A 241 -11.52 -20.34 -16.38
N ALA A 242 -10.50 -19.90 -17.14
CA ALA A 242 -9.31 -19.31 -16.55
C ALA A 242 -9.70 -18.10 -15.71
N ARG A 243 -9.42 -18.18 -14.41
CA ARG A 243 -9.73 -17.09 -13.50
C ARG A 243 -8.63 -16.05 -13.58
N THR A 244 -9.04 -14.81 -13.48
CA THR A 244 -8.12 -13.68 -13.61
C THR A 244 -7.73 -13.26 -12.21
N TRP A 245 -7.28 -14.22 -11.40
CA TRP A 245 -6.81 -14.13 -10.01
C TRP A 245 -7.10 -12.79 -9.26
N VAL A 246 -8.36 -12.35 -9.20
CA VAL A 246 -8.78 -11.18 -8.43
C VAL A 246 -10.03 -11.62 -7.69
N PRO A 247 -9.90 -11.94 -6.40
CA PRO A 247 -11.04 -12.20 -5.56
C PRO A 247 -11.94 -10.95 -5.52
N THR A 248 -13.24 -11.16 -5.58
CA THR A 248 -14.21 -10.16 -5.13
C THR A 248 -14.02 -9.86 -3.63
N SER A 249 -14.59 -8.76 -3.13
CA SER A 249 -14.53 -8.43 -1.70
C SER A 249 -15.04 -9.56 -0.81
N ASP A 250 -16.12 -10.24 -1.23
CA ASP A 250 -16.65 -11.41 -0.52
C ASP A 250 -15.66 -12.58 -0.53
N GLN A 251 -15.06 -12.88 -1.69
CA GLN A 251 -14.02 -13.91 -1.78
C GLN A 251 -12.78 -13.55 -0.95
N TYR A 252 -12.52 -12.26 -0.77
CA TYR A 252 -11.46 -11.75 0.07
C TYR A 252 -11.80 -11.90 1.56
N ALA A 253 -13.01 -11.52 1.98
CA ALA A 253 -13.50 -11.70 3.34
C ALA A 253 -13.51 -13.18 3.74
N ASP A 254 -13.96 -14.05 2.84
CA ASP A 254 -13.95 -15.50 3.00
C ASP A 254 -12.52 -16.04 3.12
N ALA A 255 -11.62 -15.65 2.21
CA ALA A 255 -10.22 -16.06 2.26
C ALA A 255 -9.54 -15.59 3.56
N HIS A 256 -9.82 -14.36 4.00
CA HIS A 256 -9.32 -13.80 5.25
C HIS A 256 -9.84 -14.58 6.47
N GLN A 257 -11.13 -14.91 6.48
CA GLN A 257 -11.72 -15.75 7.54
C GLN A 257 -11.07 -17.14 7.58
N ARG A 258 -10.88 -17.78 6.43
CA ARG A 258 -10.22 -19.09 6.33
C ARG A 258 -8.79 -19.02 6.83
N LEU A 259 -8.04 -17.98 6.47
CA LEU A 259 -6.66 -17.78 6.91
C LEU A 259 -6.58 -17.54 8.42
N LYS A 260 -7.48 -16.72 8.98
CA LYS A 260 -7.59 -16.49 10.43
C LYS A 260 -7.87 -17.80 11.17
N LYS A 261 -8.80 -18.62 10.66
CA LYS A 261 -9.10 -19.96 11.19
C LYS A 261 -7.88 -20.88 11.12
N ALA A 262 -7.15 -20.89 9.98
CA ALA A 262 -5.94 -21.68 9.80
C ALA A 262 -4.82 -21.28 10.78
N HIS A 263 -4.58 -19.98 10.97
CA HIS A 263 -3.60 -19.48 11.93
C HIS A 263 -3.96 -19.86 13.38
N GLN A 264 -5.23 -19.68 13.77
CA GLN A 264 -5.72 -20.10 15.08
C GLN A 264 -5.53 -21.60 15.32
N ARG A 265 -5.74 -22.43 14.29
CA ARG A 265 -5.54 -23.88 14.38
C ARG A 265 -4.06 -24.28 14.43
N ALA A 266 -3.19 -23.58 13.70
CA ALA A 266 -1.75 -23.77 13.80
C ALA A 266 -1.22 -23.39 15.18
N GLU A 267 -1.65 -22.24 15.72
CA GLU A 267 -1.33 -21.80 17.08
C GLU A 267 -1.83 -22.81 18.13
N TYR A 268 -3.07 -23.29 17.97
CA TYR A 268 -3.64 -24.35 18.82
C TYR A 268 -2.79 -25.63 18.78
N ASN A 269 -2.42 -26.11 17.60
CA ASN A 269 -1.61 -27.31 17.43
C ASN A 269 -0.23 -27.15 18.05
N HIS A 270 0.40 -25.98 17.89
CA HIS A 270 1.69 -25.66 18.49
C HIS A 270 1.61 -25.66 20.03
N LEU A 271 0.63 -24.96 20.62
CA LEU A 271 0.43 -24.94 22.07
C LEU A 271 0.06 -26.31 22.63
N LYS A 272 -0.76 -27.08 21.92
CA LYS A 272 -1.13 -28.46 22.29
C LYS A 272 0.07 -29.41 22.22
N ALA A 273 0.93 -29.26 21.21
CA ALA A 273 2.17 -30.03 21.09
C ALA A 273 3.14 -29.65 22.22
N ALA A 274 3.31 -28.35 22.50
CA ALA A 274 4.11 -27.87 23.61
C ALA A 274 3.61 -28.41 24.97
N ARG A 275 2.30 -28.43 25.19
CA ARG A 275 1.68 -29.05 26.39
C ARG A 275 1.94 -30.55 26.51
N ARG A 276 2.07 -31.27 25.39
CA ARG A 276 2.34 -32.72 25.35
C ARG A 276 3.82 -33.05 25.56
N HIS A 277 4.73 -32.18 25.16
CA HIS A 277 6.15 -32.34 25.43
C HIS A 277 6.41 -32.06 26.92
N LYS A 278 6.66 -33.14 27.69
CA LYS A 278 6.72 -33.24 29.16
C LYS A 278 7.81 -32.42 29.89
N GLY A 279 8.25 -31.26 29.38
CA GLY A 279 9.40 -30.53 29.90
C GLY A 279 9.13 -29.18 30.56
N ALA A 280 8.10 -28.45 30.14
CA ALA A 280 7.79 -27.13 30.68
C ALA A 280 6.28 -26.91 30.77
N PRO A 281 5.74 -26.52 31.93
CA PRO A 281 4.35 -26.08 32.01
C PRO A 281 4.18 -24.85 31.12
N LEU A 282 3.08 -24.80 30.37
CA LEU A 282 2.66 -23.58 29.68
C LEU A 282 2.46 -22.46 30.71
N SER A 283 2.75 -21.23 30.33
CA SER A 283 2.42 -20.08 31.18
C SER A 283 0.90 -19.94 31.33
N ALA A 284 0.44 -19.27 32.39
CA ALA A 284 -0.99 -19.02 32.60
C ALA A 284 -1.65 -18.31 31.41
N ALA A 285 -0.93 -17.40 30.75
CA ALA A 285 -1.38 -16.73 29.53
C ALA A 285 -1.52 -17.70 28.35
N GLN A 286 -0.57 -18.64 28.19
CA GLN A 286 -0.61 -19.67 27.15
C GLN A 286 -1.73 -20.69 27.38
N GLU A 287 -1.98 -21.10 28.63
CA GLU A 287 -3.12 -21.97 28.98
C GLU A 287 -4.46 -21.29 28.71
N HIS A 288 -4.60 -20.02 29.12
CA HIS A 288 -5.80 -19.24 28.82
C HIS A 288 -6.03 -19.10 27.30
N ARG A 289 -4.96 -18.81 26.54
CA ARG A 289 -5.00 -18.73 25.07
C ARG A 289 -5.36 -20.08 24.44
N LEU A 290 -4.76 -21.18 24.90
CA LEU A 290 -5.08 -22.54 24.44
C LEU A 290 -6.57 -22.85 24.66
N GLY A 291 -7.13 -22.49 25.82
CA GLY A 291 -8.56 -22.67 26.10
C GLY A 291 -9.50 -21.79 25.26
N GLN A 292 -9.06 -20.60 24.82
CA GLN A 292 -9.79 -19.78 23.85
C GLN A 292 -9.75 -20.42 22.45
N LEU A 293 -8.57 -20.85 22.00
CA LEU A 293 -8.38 -21.47 20.69
C LEU A 293 -9.10 -22.82 20.59
N GLU A 294 -9.13 -23.60 21.67
CA GLU A 294 -9.85 -24.88 21.71
C GLU A 294 -11.36 -24.70 21.48
N ARG A 295 -11.95 -23.65 22.08
CA ARG A 295 -13.36 -23.28 21.84
C ARG A 295 -13.57 -22.83 20.40
N ALA A 296 -12.68 -21.99 19.86
CA ALA A 296 -12.77 -21.50 18.49
C ALA A 296 -12.67 -22.64 17.45
N VAL A 297 -11.73 -23.57 17.63
CA VAL A 297 -11.54 -24.72 16.73
C VAL A 297 -12.72 -25.70 16.82
N LYS A 298 -13.25 -25.98 18.02
CA LYS A 298 -14.41 -26.89 18.20
C LYS A 298 -15.70 -26.33 17.59
N ASN A 299 -15.86 -25.02 17.55
CA ASN A 299 -17.05 -24.35 16.99
C ASN A 299 -16.96 -24.11 15.47
N THR A 300 -15.86 -24.50 14.81
CA THR A 300 -15.72 -24.34 13.35
C THR A 300 -16.22 -25.62 12.64
N PRO A 301 -17.21 -25.54 11.73
CA PRO A 301 -17.75 -26.71 11.02
C PRO A 301 -16.67 -27.45 10.20
N PRO A 302 -16.79 -28.78 10.05
CA PRO A 302 -15.86 -29.57 9.26
C PRO A 302 -15.86 -29.23 7.76
N GLU A 303 -16.91 -28.60 7.23
CA GLU A 303 -17.02 -28.22 5.80
C GLU A 303 -16.22 -26.94 5.44
N ASP A 304 -15.83 -26.14 6.44
CA ASP A 304 -14.88 -25.04 6.29
C ASP A 304 -13.41 -25.54 6.26
N MET A 305 -13.20 -26.86 6.33
CA MET A 305 -11.88 -27.47 6.24
C MET A 305 -11.45 -27.56 4.78
N SER A 306 -10.47 -26.73 4.40
CA SER A 306 -9.84 -26.79 3.08
C SER A 306 -9.34 -28.21 2.77
N PRO A 307 -9.44 -28.70 1.52
CA PRO A 307 -8.89 -30.00 1.07
C PRO A 307 -7.39 -30.22 1.30
N SER A 308 -6.67 -29.21 1.81
CA SER A 308 -5.22 -29.21 2.02
C SER A 308 -4.71 -30.30 2.98
N GLU A 309 -5.56 -30.94 3.77
CA GLU A 309 -5.16 -32.07 4.63
C GLU A 309 -4.82 -33.36 3.84
N ASN A 310 -5.16 -33.43 2.54
CA ASN A 310 -4.67 -34.49 1.62
C ASN A 310 -3.63 -33.99 0.60
N TYR A 311 -3.18 -32.73 0.68
CA TYR A 311 -2.16 -32.22 -0.23
C TYR A 311 -0.79 -32.81 0.12
N ARG A 312 -0.41 -33.86 -0.60
CA ARG A 312 1.00 -34.23 -0.74
C ARG A 312 1.61 -33.24 -1.71
N PRO A 313 2.58 -32.40 -1.32
CA PRO A 313 3.24 -31.52 -2.26
C PRO A 313 3.81 -32.34 -3.40
N HIS A 314 3.63 -31.86 -4.65
CA HIS A 314 4.21 -32.50 -5.83
C HIS A 314 5.70 -32.79 -5.55
N PRO A 315 6.24 -33.97 -5.92
CA PRO A 315 7.61 -34.37 -5.57
C PRO A 315 8.66 -33.31 -5.92
N GLU A 316 8.42 -32.55 -6.99
CA GLU A 316 9.28 -31.47 -7.45
C GLU A 316 9.23 -30.22 -6.56
N VAL A 317 8.06 -29.84 -6.04
CA VAL A 317 7.91 -28.74 -5.07
C VAL A 317 8.56 -29.14 -3.74
N ALA A 318 8.37 -30.39 -3.31
CA ALA A 318 9.05 -30.93 -2.15
C ALA A 318 10.58 -31.02 -2.35
N ALA A 319 11.05 -31.23 -3.59
CA ALA A 319 12.47 -31.21 -3.93
C ALA A 319 13.03 -29.78 -3.96
N ALA A 320 12.29 -28.81 -4.52
CA ALA A 320 12.68 -27.40 -4.57
C ALA A 320 12.78 -26.80 -3.16
N LYS A 321 11.79 -27.05 -2.29
CA LYS A 321 11.85 -26.64 -0.88
C LYS A 321 13.05 -27.25 -0.16
N ARG A 322 13.33 -28.54 -0.37
CA ARG A 322 14.53 -29.20 0.19
C ARG A 322 15.84 -28.56 -0.28
N ARG A 323 15.93 -28.12 -1.54
CA ARG A 323 17.11 -27.41 -2.07
C ARG A 323 17.26 -26.03 -1.42
N ILE A 324 16.18 -25.28 -1.25
CA ILE A 324 16.17 -23.97 -0.57
C ILE A 324 16.58 -24.12 0.89
N ASP A 325 16.00 -25.07 1.62
CA ASP A 325 16.33 -25.34 3.02
C ASP A 325 17.77 -25.85 3.20
N ALA A 326 18.30 -26.60 2.22
CA ALA A 326 19.70 -27.02 2.22
C ALA A 326 20.64 -25.84 1.97
N ARG A 327 20.29 -24.95 1.04
CA ARG A 327 21.05 -23.72 0.75
C ARG A 327 21.07 -22.78 1.95
N ASN A 328 19.92 -22.52 2.57
CA ASN A 328 19.82 -21.65 3.75
C ASN A 328 20.61 -22.19 4.94
N ARG A 329 20.63 -23.52 5.12
CA ARG A 329 21.50 -24.17 6.11
C ARG A 329 22.98 -24.00 5.79
N ALA A 330 23.38 -24.15 4.53
CA ALA A 330 24.76 -23.93 4.13
C ALA A 330 25.22 -22.47 4.29
N GLU A 331 24.33 -21.50 4.04
CA GLU A 331 24.60 -20.07 4.22
C GLU A 331 24.69 -19.69 5.71
N ASN A 332 23.84 -20.25 6.57
CA ASN A 332 23.86 -20.00 8.02
C ASN A 332 24.99 -20.71 8.79
N HIS A 333 25.68 -21.67 8.17
CA HIS A 333 26.80 -22.39 8.78
C HIS A 333 28.17 -21.98 8.21
N ARG A 334 28.27 -20.87 7.46
CA ARG A 334 29.59 -20.34 7.11
C ARG A 334 30.27 -19.78 8.37
N PRO A 335 31.45 -20.29 8.77
CA PRO A 335 32.20 -19.71 9.86
C PRO A 335 32.56 -18.26 9.50
N ILE A 336 32.18 -17.33 10.37
CA ILE A 336 32.65 -15.95 10.32
C ILE A 336 34.12 -16.00 10.73
N TRP A 337 35.02 -16.12 9.76
CA TRP A 337 36.44 -15.90 10.00
C TRP A 337 36.62 -14.42 10.33
N ARG A 338 37.01 -14.13 11.58
CA ARG A 338 37.49 -12.83 12.04
C ARG A 338 39.00 -12.80 11.99
#